data_AF-A0A7R9DN59-F1
#
_entry.id   AF-A0A7R9DN59-F1
#
_cell.length_a   1.000
_cell.length_b   1.000
_cell.length_c   1.000
_cell.angle_alpha   90.00
_cell.angle_beta   90.00
_cell.angle_gamma   90.00
#
_symmetry.space_group_name_H-M   'P 1'
#
loop_
_entity.id
_entity.type
_entity.pdbx_description
1 polymer ?
#
loop_
_entity_poly.entity_id
_entity_poly.type
_entity_poly.pdbx_seq_one_letter_code
_entity_poly.pdbx_strand_id
1 'polypeptide(L)'
;MAESREKQEICLEAHSSLARFADGQYQNLVQYTKSAVFETKQKGIVEAQVALEKIRKEPSTEEMKKMSSILSRQKSIDTIEVENTEKEKNNYLTLAVKYYCQSLQRGDKHNLQVFRLVSLWLDNMSHEALADILDTELGNIPSYKFLPLLPQLSARISNDANNPFVYKLNKLL
;
A
#
# COMPACT_ATOMS: atom_id res chain seq x y z
N MET A 1 -3.68 36.10 14.52
CA MET A 1 -2.39 35.36 14.51
C MET A 1 -2.42 34.09 15.37
N ALA A 2 -3.01 34.12 16.59
CA ALA A 2 -3.13 32.92 17.44
C ALA A 2 -4.03 31.82 16.83
N GLU A 3 -5.24 32.17 16.38
CA GLU A 3 -6.19 31.23 15.74
C GLU A 3 -5.60 30.55 14.49
N SER A 4 -4.75 31.25 13.74
CA SER A 4 -4.10 30.69 12.55
C SER A 4 -3.02 29.65 12.89
N ARG A 5 -2.34 29.80 14.03
CA ARG A 5 -1.34 28.82 14.51
C ARG A 5 -2.01 27.60 15.10
N GLU A 6 -3.05 27.80 15.89
CA GLU A 6 -3.87 26.72 16.45
C GLU A 6 -4.48 25.85 15.34
N LYS A 7 -5.03 26.47 14.29
CA LYS A 7 -5.55 25.75 13.13
C LYS A 7 -4.47 24.93 12.41
N GLN A 8 -3.24 25.46 12.28
CA GLN A 8 -2.13 24.73 11.68
C GLN A 8 -1.72 23.51 12.51
N GLU A 9 -1.69 23.65 13.85
CA GLU A 9 -1.37 22.55 14.75
C GLU A 9 -2.44 21.46 14.72
N ILE A 10 -3.73 21.82 14.73
CA ILE A 10 -4.84 20.86 14.60
C ILE A 10 -4.73 20.09 13.27
N CYS A 11 -4.48 20.79 12.16
CA CYS A 11 -4.28 20.14 10.86
C CYS A 11 -3.06 19.21 10.86
N LEU A 12 -1.96 19.60 11.49
CA LEU A 12 -0.76 18.77 11.61
C LEU A 12 -1.06 17.46 12.36
N GLU A 13 -1.72 17.57 13.52
CA GLU A 13 -2.12 16.40 14.31
C GLU A 13 -3.12 15.50 13.57
N ALA A 14 -4.07 16.10 12.85
CA ALA A 14 -5.04 15.36 12.05
C ALA A 14 -4.34 14.55 10.94
N HIS A 15 -3.46 15.15 10.15
CA HIS A 15 -2.70 14.42 9.11
C HIS A 15 -1.82 13.33 9.72
N SER A 16 -1.09 13.64 10.80
CA SER A 16 -0.25 12.65 11.51
C SER A 16 -1.06 11.46 12.04
N SER A 17 -2.26 11.71 12.54
CA SER A 17 -3.15 10.66 13.06
C SER A 17 -3.77 9.83 11.94
N LEU A 18 -4.22 10.47 10.85
CA LEU A 18 -4.73 9.79 9.66
C LEU A 18 -3.65 8.94 8.99
N ALA A 19 -2.43 9.44 8.90
CA ALA A 19 -1.29 8.70 8.34
C ALA A 19 -1.04 7.41 9.14
N ARG A 20 -0.95 7.51 10.47
CA ARG A 20 -0.75 6.36 11.37
C ARG A 20 -1.89 5.36 11.29
N PHE A 21 -3.13 5.85 11.21
CA PHE A 21 -4.29 4.97 11.07
C PHE A 21 -4.25 4.21 9.76
N ALA A 22 -4.07 4.89 8.63
CA ALA A 22 -4.00 4.28 7.32
C ALA A 22 -2.83 3.30 7.21
N ASP A 23 -1.67 3.64 7.76
CA ASP A 23 -0.52 2.75 7.84
C ASP A 23 -0.82 1.50 8.67
N GLY A 24 -1.47 1.65 9.82
CA GLY A 24 -1.92 0.52 10.64
C GLY A 24 -2.84 -0.43 9.87
N GLN A 25 -3.82 0.11 9.12
CA GLN A 25 -4.70 -0.71 8.27
C GLN A 25 -3.92 -1.41 7.16
N TYR A 26 -3.02 -0.69 6.49
CA TYR A 26 -2.13 -1.26 5.48
C TYR A 26 -1.30 -2.43 6.06
N GLN A 27 -0.69 -2.26 7.24
CA GLN A 27 0.08 -3.33 7.88
C GLN A 27 -0.76 -4.55 8.24
N ASN A 28 -1.99 -4.34 8.74
CA ASN A 28 -2.92 -5.44 9.03
C ASN A 28 -3.26 -6.23 7.75
N LEU A 29 -3.52 -5.54 6.65
CA LEU A 29 -3.81 -6.17 5.36
C LEU A 29 -2.57 -6.86 4.77
N VAL A 30 -1.37 -6.31 4.93
CA VAL A 30 -0.12 -6.97 4.54
C VAL A 30 0.09 -8.25 5.35
N GLN A 31 -0.22 -8.25 6.64
CA GLN A 31 -0.14 -9.47 7.46
C GLN A 31 -1.19 -10.49 7.05
N TYR A 32 -2.43 -10.05 6.80
CA TYR A 32 -3.51 -10.92 6.33
C TYR A 32 -3.20 -11.56 4.98
N THR A 33 -2.70 -10.79 4.02
CA THR A 33 -2.34 -11.28 2.67
C THR A 33 -1.16 -12.26 2.70
N LYS A 34 -0.32 -12.22 3.75
CA LYS A 34 0.73 -13.21 4.02
C LYS A 34 0.26 -14.42 4.84
N SER A 35 -1.00 -14.46 5.26
CA SER A 35 -1.52 -15.53 6.10
C SER A 35 -1.84 -16.79 5.30
N ALA A 36 -1.76 -17.95 5.96
CA ALA A 36 -2.14 -19.23 5.38
C ALA A 36 -3.62 -19.27 4.94
N VAL A 37 -4.48 -18.47 5.59
CA VAL A 37 -5.91 -18.37 5.25
C VAL A 37 -6.08 -17.76 3.86
N PHE A 38 -5.36 -16.65 3.59
CA PHE A 38 -5.42 -15.98 2.29
C PHE A 38 -4.81 -16.85 1.19
N GLU A 39 -3.67 -17.49 1.47
CA GLU A 39 -3.05 -18.45 0.53
C GLU A 39 -3.99 -19.61 0.19
N THR A 40 -4.65 -20.19 1.20
CA THR A 40 -5.62 -21.27 1.00
C THR A 40 -6.80 -20.82 0.14
N LYS A 41 -7.31 -19.60 0.37
CA LYS A 41 -8.38 -19.00 -0.45
C LYS A 41 -7.95 -18.88 -1.92
N GLN A 42 -6.74 -18.38 -2.19
CA GLN A 42 -6.21 -18.27 -3.55
C GLN A 42 -6.06 -19.65 -4.23
N LYS A 43 -5.53 -20.65 -3.51
CA LYS A 43 -5.45 -22.03 -4.02
C LYS A 43 -6.83 -22.59 -4.34
N GLY A 44 -7.81 -22.39 -3.46
CA GLY A 44 -9.20 -22.81 -3.66
C GLY A 44 -9.82 -22.22 -4.92
N ILE A 45 -9.52 -20.97 -5.27
CA ILE A 45 -9.99 -20.33 -6.52
C ILE A 45 -9.42 -21.06 -7.75
N VAL A 46 -8.13 -21.41 -7.73
CA VAL A 46 -7.47 -22.13 -8.84
C VAL A 46 -8.02 -23.54 -8.96
N GLU A 47 -8.18 -24.26 -7.84
CA GLU A 47 -8.74 -25.61 -7.80
C GLU A 47 -10.19 -25.62 -8.31
N ALA A 48 -11.01 -24.65 -7.90
CA ALA A 48 -12.37 -24.48 -8.38
C ALA A 48 -12.40 -24.21 -9.90
N GLN A 49 -11.47 -23.40 -10.44
CA GLN A 49 -11.38 -23.20 -11.89
C GLN A 49 -11.09 -24.52 -12.63
N VAL A 50 -10.10 -25.29 -12.16
CA VAL A 50 -9.73 -26.56 -12.79
C VAL A 50 -10.89 -27.56 -12.72
N ALA A 51 -11.61 -27.63 -11.60
CA ALA A 51 -12.77 -28.50 -11.44
C ALA A 51 -13.91 -28.11 -12.40
N LEU A 52 -14.21 -26.81 -12.54
CA LEU A 52 -15.22 -26.31 -13.49
C LEU A 52 -14.86 -26.64 -14.95
N GLU A 53 -13.59 -26.54 -15.32
CA GLU A 53 -13.15 -26.90 -16.67
C GLU A 53 -13.26 -28.40 -16.97
N LYS A 54 -13.01 -29.26 -15.96
CA LYS A 54 -13.22 -30.70 -16.10
C LYS A 54 -14.69 -31.03 -16.31
N ILE A 55 -15.58 -30.46 -15.46
CA ILE A 55 -17.03 -30.68 -15.56
C ILE A 55 -17.56 -30.24 -16.94
N ARG A 56 -17.01 -29.17 -17.52
CA ARG A 56 -17.42 -28.67 -18.85
C ARG A 56 -17.08 -29.65 -19.99
N LYS A 57 -16.10 -30.53 -19.81
CA LYS A 57 -15.64 -31.49 -20.85
C LYS A 57 -16.40 -32.82 -20.80
N GLU A 58 -17.13 -33.09 -19.72
CA GLU A 58 -17.87 -34.34 -19.52
C GLU A 58 -19.37 -34.17 -19.83
N PRO A 59 -20.06 -35.24 -20.28
CA PRO A 59 -21.51 -35.21 -20.43
C PRO A 59 -22.18 -34.95 -19.06
N SER A 60 -22.81 -33.79 -18.92
CA SER A 60 -23.31 -33.30 -17.63
C SER A 60 -24.69 -33.85 -17.27
N THR A 61 -24.86 -34.38 -16.06
CA THR A 61 -26.18 -34.61 -15.46
C THR A 61 -26.77 -33.30 -14.91
N GLU A 62 -28.09 -33.25 -14.66
CA GLU A 62 -28.73 -32.07 -14.05
C GLU A 62 -28.17 -31.73 -12.65
N GLU A 63 -27.75 -32.74 -11.88
CA GLU A 63 -27.09 -32.55 -10.58
C GLU A 63 -25.71 -31.91 -10.74
N MET A 64 -24.90 -32.37 -11.70
CA MET A 64 -23.60 -31.77 -12.01
C MET A 64 -23.73 -30.30 -12.45
N LYS A 65 -24.76 -29.97 -13.24
CA LYS A 65 -25.03 -28.58 -13.65
C LYS A 65 -25.32 -27.68 -12.45
N LYS A 66 -26.16 -28.13 -11.51
CA LYS A 66 -26.45 -27.40 -10.27
C LYS A 66 -25.20 -27.20 -9.43
N MET A 67 -24.41 -28.27 -9.24
CA MET A 67 -23.17 -28.21 -8.47
C MET A 67 -22.14 -27.25 -9.11
N SER A 68 -21.97 -27.32 -10.44
CA SER A 68 -21.09 -26.42 -11.18
C SER A 68 -21.50 -24.96 -11.07
N SER A 69 -22.80 -24.67 -11.07
CA SER A 69 -23.30 -23.30 -10.89
C SER A 69 -22.96 -22.75 -9.50
N ILE A 70 -23.15 -23.55 -8.46
CA ILE A 70 -22.79 -23.17 -7.07
C ILE A 70 -21.27 -22.94 -6.96
N LEU A 71 -20.47 -23.87 -7.47
CA LEU A 71 -19.01 -23.77 -7.43
C LEU A 71 -18.49 -22.54 -8.21
N SER A 72 -19.07 -22.26 -9.38
CA SER A 72 -18.75 -21.07 -10.18
C SER A 72 -19.07 -19.78 -9.42
N ARG A 73 -20.23 -19.73 -8.75
CA ARG A 73 -20.61 -18.58 -7.92
C ARG A 73 -19.66 -18.41 -6.74
N GLN A 74 -19.33 -19.49 -6.02
CA GLN A 74 -18.41 -19.43 -4.88
C GLN A 74 -17.03 -18.93 -5.31
N LYS A 75 -16.49 -19.49 -6.40
CA LYS A 75 -15.22 -19.04 -6.98
C LYS A 75 -15.26 -17.54 -7.31
N SER A 76 -16.34 -17.06 -7.92
CA SER A 76 -16.51 -15.65 -8.27
C SER A 76 -16.48 -14.75 -7.02
N ILE A 77 -17.21 -15.14 -5.96
CA ILE A 77 -17.22 -14.42 -4.68
C ILE A 77 -15.80 -14.37 -4.08
N ASP A 78 -15.11 -15.50 -3.99
CA ASP A 78 -13.75 -15.57 -3.45
C ASP A 78 -12.75 -14.74 -4.27
N THR A 79 -12.91 -14.73 -5.60
CA THR A 79 -12.07 -13.91 -6.50
C THR A 79 -12.27 -12.42 -6.22
N ILE A 80 -13.52 -11.97 -6.13
CA ILE A 80 -13.87 -10.58 -5.83
C ILE A 80 -13.33 -10.17 -4.46
N GLU A 81 -13.40 -11.05 -3.46
CA GLU A 81 -12.89 -10.77 -2.11
C GLU A 81 -11.37 -10.60 -2.08
N VAL A 82 -10.63 -11.44 -2.82
CA VAL A 82 -9.18 -11.32 -2.97
C VAL A 82 -8.81 -10.02 -3.68
N GLU A 83 -9.49 -9.69 -4.79
CA GLU A 83 -9.27 -8.44 -5.53
C GLU A 83 -9.57 -7.20 -4.68
N ASN A 84 -10.67 -7.21 -3.92
CA ASN A 84 -11.05 -6.12 -3.03
C ASN A 84 -10.03 -5.92 -1.90
N THR A 85 -9.52 -7.02 -1.32
CA THR A 85 -8.50 -6.98 -0.27
C THR A 85 -7.21 -6.34 -0.79
N GLU A 86 -6.76 -6.74 -1.99
CA GLU A 86 -5.57 -6.16 -2.63
C GLU A 86 -5.76 -4.67 -2.96
N LYS A 87 -6.93 -4.31 -3.49
CA LYS A 87 -7.27 -2.92 -3.77
C LYS A 87 -7.31 -2.06 -2.50
N GLU A 88 -7.93 -2.57 -1.43
CA GLU A 88 -8.02 -1.88 -0.14
C GLU A 88 -6.64 -1.67 0.47
N LYS A 89 -5.77 -2.70 0.43
CA LYS A 89 -4.37 -2.61 0.86
C LYS A 89 -3.64 -1.48 0.14
N ASN A 90 -3.75 -1.42 -1.19
CA ASN A 90 -3.09 -0.39 -2.00
C ASN A 90 -3.67 1.02 -1.72
N ASN A 91 -4.97 1.13 -1.48
CA ASN A 91 -5.60 2.40 -1.09
C ASN A 91 -5.07 2.91 0.26
N TYR A 92 -4.94 2.04 1.25
CA TYR A 92 -4.41 2.43 2.56
C TYR A 92 -2.93 2.82 2.49
N LEU A 93 -2.11 2.13 1.70
CA LEU A 93 -0.71 2.51 1.45
C LEU A 93 -0.63 3.93 0.88
N THR A 94 -1.41 4.19 -0.17
CA THR A 94 -1.53 5.47 -0.87
C THR A 94 -1.94 6.59 0.09
N LEU A 95 -2.96 6.35 0.93
CA LEU A 95 -3.43 7.30 1.93
C LEU A 95 -2.39 7.57 3.03
N ALA A 96 -1.73 6.52 3.54
CA ALA A 96 -0.71 6.65 4.56
C ALA A 96 0.43 7.55 4.09
N VAL A 97 0.96 7.28 2.90
CA VAL A 97 2.07 8.05 2.30
C VAL A 97 1.65 9.50 2.06
N LYS A 98 0.47 9.73 1.47
CA LYS A 98 -0.06 11.08 1.26
C LYS A 98 -0.11 11.88 2.55
N TYR A 99 -0.68 11.30 3.62
CA TYR A 99 -0.81 12.01 4.89
C TYR A 99 0.50 12.16 5.65
N TYR A 100 1.45 11.23 5.50
CA TYR A 100 2.81 11.43 6.00
C TYR A 100 3.49 12.62 5.31
N CYS A 101 3.39 12.74 3.99
CA CYS A 101 3.92 13.89 3.27
C CYS A 101 3.27 15.19 3.75
N GLN A 102 1.94 15.24 3.83
CA GLN A 102 1.21 16.43 4.28
C GLN A 102 1.50 16.81 5.75
N SER A 103 1.72 15.83 6.62
CA SER A 103 2.18 16.06 8.00
C SER A 103 3.57 16.72 8.00
N LEU A 104 4.50 16.14 7.24
CA LEU A 104 5.89 16.64 7.13
C LEU A 104 5.98 18.02 6.46
N GLN A 105 5.06 18.38 5.56
CA GLN A 105 5.03 19.72 4.97
C GLN A 105 4.57 20.81 5.96
N ARG A 106 3.74 20.47 6.95
CA ARG A 106 3.02 21.46 7.77
C ARG A 106 3.73 21.86 9.05
N GLY A 107 4.59 21.02 9.62
CA GLY A 107 5.29 21.35 10.86
C GLY A 107 6.29 20.30 11.30
N ASP A 108 7.03 20.61 12.36
CA ASP A 108 8.22 19.83 12.75
C ASP A 108 7.97 18.80 13.87
N LYS A 109 6.81 18.87 14.52
CA LYS A 109 6.45 18.01 15.67
C LYS A 109 6.55 16.52 15.38
N HIS A 110 6.27 16.12 14.13
CA HIS A 110 6.27 14.73 13.69
C HIS A 110 7.37 14.41 12.68
N ASN A 111 8.50 15.15 12.68
CA ASN A 111 9.58 14.96 11.69
C ASN A 111 10.14 13.53 11.63
N LEU A 112 10.09 12.77 12.73
CA LEU A 112 10.51 11.36 12.75
C LEU A 112 9.62 10.45 11.88
N GLN A 113 8.44 10.91 11.46
CA GLN A 113 7.60 10.18 10.49
C GLN A 113 8.28 10.05 9.12
N VAL A 114 9.31 10.85 8.82
CA VAL A 114 10.11 10.73 7.60
C VAL A 114 10.74 9.34 7.47
N PHE A 115 11.15 8.72 8.59
CA PHE A 115 11.68 7.35 8.58
C PHE A 115 10.63 6.37 8.08
N ARG A 116 9.39 6.50 8.58
CA ARG A 116 8.30 5.62 8.19
C ARG A 116 7.89 5.83 6.73
N LEU A 117 7.81 7.09 6.29
CA LEU A 117 7.56 7.44 4.88
C LEU A 117 8.56 6.76 3.95
N VAL A 118 9.85 6.88 4.27
CA VAL A 118 10.92 6.28 3.46
C VAL A 118 10.90 4.75 3.51
N SER A 119 10.63 4.14 4.66
CA SER A 119 10.41 2.68 4.74
C SER A 119 9.28 2.23 3.81
N LEU A 120 8.12 2.89 3.86
CA LEU A 120 6.98 2.54 3.01
C LEU A 120 7.30 2.70 1.52
N TRP A 121 8.05 3.74 1.16
CA TRP A 121 8.48 3.93 -0.22
C TRP A 121 9.44 2.84 -0.68
N LEU A 122 10.47 2.52 0.12
CA LEU A 122 11.46 1.49 -0.21
C LEU A 122 10.83 0.10 -0.36
N ASP A 123 9.86 -0.22 0.49
CA ASP A 123 9.15 -1.51 0.44
C ASP A 123 8.21 -1.64 -0.77
N ASN A 124 7.88 -0.53 -1.46
CA ASN A 124 6.86 -0.47 -2.50
C ASN A 124 7.32 0.28 -3.77
N MET A 125 8.61 0.23 -4.11
CA MET A 125 9.18 1.00 -5.24
C MET A 125 8.55 0.71 -6.61
N SER A 126 7.95 -0.48 -6.80
CA SER A 126 7.29 -0.87 -8.04
C SER A 126 5.81 -0.47 -8.12
N HIS A 127 5.26 0.20 -7.10
CA HIS A 127 3.84 0.57 -7.06
C HIS A 127 3.61 1.91 -7.78
N GLU A 128 3.01 1.88 -8.96
CA GLU A 128 2.84 3.06 -9.83
C GLU A 128 2.08 4.22 -9.16
N ALA A 129 0.90 3.96 -8.58
CA ALA A 129 0.12 5.03 -7.94
C ALA A 129 0.83 5.66 -6.72
N LEU A 130 1.75 4.94 -6.10
CA LEU A 130 2.58 5.46 -5.02
C LEU A 130 3.66 6.38 -5.60
N ALA A 131 4.26 6.01 -6.73
CA ALA A 131 5.26 6.82 -7.42
C ALA A 131 4.70 8.19 -7.81
N ASP A 132 3.46 8.25 -8.32
CA ASP A 132 2.78 9.50 -8.70
C ASP A 132 2.56 10.45 -7.51
N ILE A 133 2.16 9.89 -6.37
CA ILE A 133 1.98 10.67 -5.13
C ILE A 133 3.31 11.21 -4.65
N LEU A 134 4.35 10.37 -4.67
CA LEU A 134 5.67 10.77 -4.25
C LEU A 134 6.25 11.86 -5.18
N ASP A 135 6.01 11.79 -6.48
CA ASP A 135 6.42 12.85 -7.42
C ASP A 135 5.74 14.19 -7.15
N THR A 136 4.48 14.15 -6.71
CA THR A 136 3.70 15.36 -6.41
C THR A 136 4.04 15.95 -5.03
N GLU A 137 4.26 15.09 -4.04
CA GLU A 137 4.28 15.50 -2.63
C GLU A 137 5.69 15.61 -2.03
N LEU A 138 6.69 14.83 -2.50
CA LEU A 138 8.04 14.84 -1.91
C LEU A 138 8.73 16.19 -2.07
N GLY A 139 8.60 16.84 -3.23
CA GLY A 139 9.23 18.14 -3.50
C GLY A 139 8.70 19.28 -2.62
N ASN A 140 7.53 19.10 -2.00
CA ASN A 140 6.96 20.08 -1.08
C ASN A 140 7.48 19.92 0.35
N ILE A 141 8.11 18.78 0.68
CA ILE A 141 8.67 18.53 2.02
C ILE A 141 10.00 19.28 2.13
N PRO A 142 10.20 20.11 3.18
CA PRO A 142 11.49 20.77 3.39
C PRO A 142 12.64 19.76 3.48
N SER A 143 13.66 19.94 2.64
CA SER A 143 14.76 18.97 2.48
C SER A 143 15.53 18.67 3.77
N TYR A 144 15.62 19.63 4.70
CA TYR A 144 16.29 19.44 5.99
C TYR A 144 15.66 18.31 6.84
N LYS A 145 14.40 17.94 6.59
CA LYS A 145 13.72 16.84 7.29
C LYS A 145 14.29 15.48 6.92
N PHE A 146 14.99 15.37 5.80
CA PHE A 146 15.68 14.15 5.37
C PHE A 146 17.11 14.04 5.90
N LEU A 147 17.66 15.08 6.55
CA LEU A 147 19.01 15.02 7.14
C LEU A 147 19.23 13.82 8.09
N PRO A 148 18.27 13.46 8.98
CA PRO A 148 18.43 12.30 9.86
C PRO A 148 18.52 10.96 9.11
N LEU A 149 18.02 10.90 7.87
CA LEU A 149 18.03 9.71 7.03
C LEU A 149 19.32 9.57 6.21
N LEU A 150 20.07 10.66 6.00
CA LEU A 150 21.25 10.65 5.13
C LEU A 150 22.24 9.53 5.44
N PRO A 151 22.61 9.22 6.71
CA PRO A 151 23.53 8.12 6.97
C PRO A 151 23.04 6.77 6.45
N GLN A 152 21.73 6.52 6.54
CA GLN A 152 21.11 5.27 6.09
C GLN A 152 20.96 5.24 4.57
N LEU A 153 20.68 6.39 3.96
CA LEU A 153 20.51 6.51 2.51
C LEU A 153 21.85 6.47 1.78
N SER A 154 22.91 7.11 2.29
CA SER A 154 24.25 7.09 1.70
C SER A 154 24.82 5.68 1.53
N ALA A 155 24.55 4.79 2.48
CA ALA A 155 24.93 3.38 2.38
C ALA A 155 24.20 2.64 1.24
N ARG A 156 22.98 3.05 0.88
CA ARG A 156 22.18 2.46 -0.20
C ARG A 156 22.46 3.10 -1.56
N ILE A 157 22.68 4.42 -1.62
CA ILE A 157 22.98 5.19 -2.84
C ILE A 157 24.25 4.69 -3.53
N SER A 158 25.25 4.26 -2.74
CA SER A 158 26.53 3.78 -3.26
C SER A 158 26.44 2.49 -4.08
N ASN A 159 25.33 1.74 -3.96
CA ASN A 159 25.22 0.40 -4.53
C ASN A 159 24.38 0.31 -5.81
N ASP A 160 23.56 1.32 -6.17
CA ASP A 160 22.73 1.26 -7.38
C ASP A 160 22.23 2.66 -7.83
N ALA A 161 22.96 3.30 -8.74
CA ALA A 161 22.59 4.61 -9.30
C ALA A 161 21.37 4.56 -10.23
N ASN A 162 20.96 3.37 -10.69
CA ASN A 162 19.77 3.19 -11.54
C ASN A 162 18.50 2.98 -10.72
N ASN A 163 18.59 2.94 -9.40
CA ASN A 163 17.42 2.78 -8.54
C ASN A 163 16.53 4.04 -8.57
N PRO A 164 15.23 3.92 -8.91
CA PRO A 164 14.29 5.06 -8.94
C PRO A 164 14.25 5.85 -7.64
N PHE A 165 14.48 5.20 -6.49
CA PHE A 165 14.60 5.84 -5.20
C PHE A 165 15.81 6.78 -5.12
N VAL A 166 16.99 6.29 -5.52
CA VAL A 166 18.24 7.05 -5.49
C VAL A 166 18.16 8.25 -6.44
N TYR A 167 17.59 8.05 -7.63
CA TYR A 167 17.37 9.12 -8.58
C TYR A 167 16.45 10.23 -8.03
N LYS A 168 15.31 9.86 -7.42
CA LYS A 168 14.38 10.84 -6.84
C LYS A 168 14.98 11.54 -5.62
N LEU A 169 15.69 10.80 -4.76
CA LEU A 169 16.36 11.39 -3.59
C LEU A 169 17.44 12.39 -3.98
N ASN A 170 18.27 12.08 -4.98
CA ASN A 170 19.29 13.00 -5.51
C ASN A 170 18.70 14.27 -6.14
N LYS A 171 17.42 14.27 -6.52
CA LYS A 171 16.72 15.48 -6.97
C LYS A 171 16.15 16.32 -5.81
N LEU A 172 15.98 15.73 -4.63
CA LEU A 172 15.38 16.39 -3.46
C LEU A 172 16.43 17.02 -2.53
N LEU A 173 17.66 16.50 -2.54
CA LEU A 173 18.83 17.01 -1.82
C LEU A 173 19.61 18.00 -2.68
#